data_AF-A0A8J7NF38-F1
#
_entry.id   AF-A0A8J7NF38-F1
#
_cell.length_a   1.000
_cell.length_b   1.000
_cell.length_c   1.000
_cell.angle_alpha   90.00
_cell.angle_beta   90.00
_cell.angle_gamma   90.00
#
_symmetry.space_group_name_H-M   'P 1'
#
loop_
_entity.id
_entity.type
_entity.pdbx_description
1 polymer ?
#
loop_
_entity_poly.entity_id
_entity_poly.type
_entity_poly.pdbx_seq_one_letter_code
_entity_poly.pdbx_strand_id
1 'polypeptide(L)'
;MKIKIGGETKDYRSIWMEDGIIRMIDQTLVPYEFKIHDCGDYQKVAEAIKTMVIRGAPAIGAAGCYGMAIAVLKKEDLKKAAQVLRATRPTAYDLFDAIDFFEKKFKENTDPVRIANDYADASAERCRKIGEVGEKLINDGARILTHCN
;
A
#
# COMPACT_ATOMS: atom_id res chain seq x y z
N MET A 1 -2.77 10.62 -2.02
CA MET A 1 -2.19 11.62 -1.10
C MET A 1 -1.95 12.89 -1.89
N LYS A 2 -2.46 14.03 -1.41
CA LYS A 2 -2.17 15.34 -2.00
C LYS A 2 -0.85 15.84 -1.43
N ILE A 3 0.14 16.03 -2.30
CA ILE A 3 1.47 16.50 -1.92
C ILE A 3 1.69 17.87 -2.57
N LYS A 4 2.16 18.84 -1.78
CA LYS A 4 2.48 20.18 -2.26
C LYS A 4 4.00 20.33 -2.40
N ILE A 5 4.48 20.51 -3.63
CA ILE A 5 5.91 20.66 -3.95
C ILE A 5 6.06 21.92 -4.80
N GLY A 6 6.90 22.87 -4.37
CA GLY A 6 7.18 24.08 -5.15
C GLY A 6 5.96 24.96 -5.46
N GLY A 7 4.88 24.85 -4.68
CA GLY A 7 3.63 25.59 -4.91
C GLY A 7 2.56 24.82 -5.69
N GLU A 8 2.92 23.73 -6.37
CA GLU A 8 1.97 22.85 -7.07
C GLU A 8 1.47 21.73 -6.15
N THR A 9 0.19 21.39 -6.27
CA THR A 9 -0.41 20.23 -5.60
C THR A 9 -0.58 19.10 -6.59
N LYS A 10 -0.06 17.92 -6.27
CA LYS A 10 -0.21 16.70 -7.07
C LYS A 10 -0.78 15.56 -6.24
N ASP A 11 -1.60 14.73 -6.89
CA ASP A 11 -2.11 13.50 -6.30
C ASP A 11 -1.14 12.35 -6.56
N TYR A 12 -0.66 11.74 -5.47
CA TYR A 12 0.20 10.57 -5.51
C TYR A 12 -0.48 9.36 -4.87
N ARG A 13 -0.21 8.18 -5.40
CA ARG A 13 -0.39 6.95 -4.63
C ARG A 13 0.68 6.88 -3.55
N SER A 14 0.33 6.36 -2.38
CA SER A 14 1.31 6.12 -1.30
C SER A 14 2.30 5.02 -1.66
N ILE A 15 1.92 4.12 -2.57
CA ILE A 15 2.72 2.99 -3.06
C ILE A 15 2.29 2.61 -4.50
N TRP A 16 3.26 2.29 -5.34
CA TRP A 16 3.07 1.77 -6.70
C TRP A 16 4.26 0.91 -7.12
N MET A 17 4.13 0.18 -8.23
CA MET A 17 5.24 -0.53 -8.85
C MET A 17 5.56 0.09 -10.21
N GLU A 18 6.86 0.29 -10.49
CA GLU A 18 7.38 0.88 -11.72
C GLU A 18 8.74 0.27 -12.02
N ASP A 19 8.96 -0.16 -13.26
CA ASP A 19 10.22 -0.80 -13.71
C ASP A 19 10.69 -1.97 -12.83
N GLY A 20 9.74 -2.74 -12.28
CA GLY A 20 10.03 -3.88 -11.39
C GLY A 20 10.53 -3.48 -9.99
N ILE A 21 10.40 -2.21 -9.62
CA ILE A 21 10.71 -1.66 -8.31
C ILE A 21 9.42 -1.19 -7.64
N ILE A 22 9.25 -1.49 -6.36
CA ILE A 22 8.14 -0.94 -5.57
C ILE A 22 8.59 0.40 -5.03
N ARG A 23 7.84 1.45 -5.37
CA ARG A 23 8.08 2.82 -4.91
C ARG A 23 7.02 3.19 -3.90
N MET A 24 7.42 3.81 -2.79
CA MET A 24 6.50 4.32 -1.78
C MET A 24 6.93 5.71 -1.31
N ILE A 25 5.96 6.52 -0.90
CA ILE A 25 6.27 7.80 -0.24
C ILE A 25 6.80 7.48 1.15
N ASP A 26 7.95 8.03 1.52
CA ASP A 26 8.47 7.91 2.88
C ASP A 26 7.66 8.81 3.83
N GLN A 27 6.68 8.20 4.50
CA GLN A 27 5.78 8.92 5.40
C GLN A 27 6.43 9.34 6.72
N THR A 28 7.67 8.90 7.01
CA THR A 28 8.40 9.30 8.21
C THR A 28 8.98 10.72 8.09
N LEU A 29 9.12 11.21 6.86
CA LEU A 29 9.73 12.51 6.55
C LEU A 29 8.70 13.63 6.29
N VAL A 30 7.45 13.25 6.00
CA VAL A 30 6.34 14.19 5.81
C VAL A 30 5.98 14.86 7.15
N PRO A 31 5.70 16.17 7.21
CA PRO A 31 5.49 17.10 6.10
C PRO A 31 6.73 17.86 5.63
N TYR A 32 7.91 17.60 6.21
CA TYR A 32 9.10 18.40 5.98
C TYR A 32 9.81 18.06 4.67
N GLU A 33 9.81 16.79 4.29
CA GLU A 33 10.46 16.31 3.07
C GLU A 33 9.58 15.30 2.35
N PHE A 34 9.51 15.42 1.02
CA PHE A 34 8.88 14.43 0.14
C PHE A 34 9.96 13.61 -0.54
N LYS A 35 10.05 12.34 -0.17
CA LYS A 35 11.03 11.40 -0.71
C LYS A 35 10.36 10.08 -1.09
N ILE A 36 10.84 9.50 -2.18
CA ILE A 36 10.45 8.17 -2.61
C ILE A 36 11.43 7.15 -2.04
N HIS A 37 10.90 6.11 -1.42
CA HIS A 37 11.62 4.97 -0.90
C HIS A 37 11.44 3.78 -1.86
N ASP A 38 12.55 3.23 -2.34
CA ASP A 38 12.58 2.15 -3.33
C ASP A 38 12.81 0.79 -2.65
N CYS A 39 11.88 -0.14 -2.86
CA CYS A 39 11.99 -1.52 -2.43
C CYS A 39 12.17 -2.44 -3.65
N GLY A 40 13.35 -3.07 -3.73
CA GLY A 40 13.71 -4.00 -4.80
C GLY A 40 13.44 -5.48 -4.48
N ASP A 41 12.96 -5.78 -3.28
CA ASP A 41 12.65 -7.13 -2.79
C ASP A 41 11.59 -7.07 -1.67
N TYR A 42 11.06 -8.23 -1.27
CA TYR A 42 10.01 -8.32 -0.25
C TYR A 42 10.52 -8.04 1.17
N GLN A 43 11.82 -8.19 1.41
CA GLN A 43 12.45 -7.91 2.70
C GLN A 43 12.48 -6.41 2.98
N LYS A 44 12.83 -5.59 1.98
CA LYS A 44 12.75 -4.13 2.04
C LYS A 44 11.32 -3.65 2.22
N VAL A 45 10.35 -4.29 1.55
CA VAL A 45 8.92 -4.01 1.80
C VAL A 45 8.57 -4.30 3.26
N ALA A 46 9.02 -5.45 3.79
CA ALA A 46 8.77 -5.82 5.16
C ALA A 46 9.39 -4.82 6.16
N GLU A 47 10.61 -4.36 5.89
CA GLU A 47 11.27 -3.31 6.66
C GLU A 47 10.50 -1.99 6.60
N ALA A 48 10.06 -1.56 5.42
CA ALA A 48 9.28 -0.35 5.24
C ALA A 48 7.94 -0.36 5.99
N ILE A 49 7.28 -1.52 6.08
CA ILE A 49 6.06 -1.69 6.90
C ILE A 49 6.40 -1.59 8.40
N LYS A 50 7.49 -2.24 8.85
CA LYS A 50 7.91 -2.24 10.27
C LYS A 50 8.36 -0.86 10.75
N THR A 51 9.10 -0.14 9.92
CA THR A 51 9.66 1.19 10.20
C THR A 51 8.69 2.33 9.91
N MET A 52 7.48 2.01 9.43
CA MET A 52 6.42 2.96 9.11
C MET A 52 6.76 3.97 7.99
N VAL A 53 7.73 3.65 7.14
CA VAL A 53 7.91 4.30 5.83
C VAL A 53 6.58 4.24 5.06
N ILE A 54 5.91 3.09 5.10
CA ILE A 54 4.52 2.95 4.67
C ILE A 54 3.61 2.61 5.86
N ARG A 55 2.48 3.31 5.96
CA ARG A 55 1.49 3.17 7.04
C ARG A 55 0.09 3.50 6.53
N GLY A 56 -0.92 3.20 7.35
CA GLY A 56 -2.33 3.22 6.98
C GLY A 56 -2.77 1.85 6.46
N ALA A 57 -3.89 1.33 6.97
CA ALA A 57 -4.28 -0.07 6.72
C ALA A 57 -4.40 -0.42 5.22
N PRO A 58 -5.07 0.40 4.37
CA PRO A 58 -5.16 0.13 2.92
C PRO A 58 -3.80 0.12 2.22
N ALA A 59 -2.89 1.02 2.61
CA ALA A 59 -1.55 1.12 2.02
C ALA A 59 -0.63 -0.03 2.44
N ILE A 60 -0.76 -0.50 3.69
CA ILE A 60 -0.06 -1.69 4.17
C ILE A 60 -0.57 -2.94 3.43
N GLY A 61 -1.87 -3.06 3.17
CA GLY A 61 -2.42 -4.13 2.33
C GLY A 61 -1.80 -4.12 0.94
N ALA A 62 -1.80 -2.96 0.25
CA ALA A 62 -1.15 -2.83 -1.05
C ALA A 62 0.35 -3.19 -1.00
N ALA A 63 1.07 -2.78 0.05
CA ALA A 63 2.47 -3.14 0.25
C ALA A 63 2.67 -4.65 0.39
N GLY A 64 1.82 -5.34 1.16
CA GLY A 64 1.82 -6.81 1.24
C GLY A 64 1.64 -7.46 -0.14
N CYS A 65 0.65 -7.00 -0.92
CA CYS A 65 0.37 -7.55 -2.24
C CYS A 65 1.53 -7.34 -3.23
N TYR A 66 2.10 -6.12 -3.27
CA TYR A 66 3.28 -5.85 -4.09
C TYR A 66 4.51 -6.64 -3.62
N GLY A 67 4.69 -6.82 -2.30
CA GLY A 67 5.75 -7.66 -1.73
C GLY A 67 5.67 -9.11 -2.21
N MET A 68 4.46 -9.66 -2.33
CA MET A 68 4.26 -10.98 -2.94
C MET A 68 4.57 -10.96 -4.44
N ALA A 69 4.16 -9.92 -5.16
CA ALA A 69 4.44 -9.79 -6.58
C ALA A 69 5.95 -9.74 -6.90
N ILE A 70 6.71 -8.94 -6.15
CA ILE A 70 8.16 -8.83 -6.36
C ILE A 70 8.89 -10.13 -5.98
N ALA A 71 8.40 -10.89 -4.99
CA ALA A 71 8.93 -12.20 -4.68
C ALA A 71 8.79 -13.16 -5.87
N VAL A 72 7.63 -13.18 -6.54
CA VAL A 72 7.43 -13.96 -7.77
C VAL A 72 8.38 -13.51 -8.88
N LEU A 73 8.47 -12.19 -9.13
CA LEU A 73 9.35 -11.64 -10.18
C LEU A 73 10.83 -12.01 -9.96
N LYS A 74 11.26 -12.07 -8.70
CA LYS A 74 12.61 -12.45 -8.29
C LYS A 74 12.83 -13.97 -8.16
N LYS A 75 11.79 -14.78 -8.42
CA LYS A 75 11.80 -16.24 -8.28
C LYS A 75 12.14 -16.70 -6.85
N GLU A 76 11.68 -15.94 -5.87
CA GLU A 76 11.82 -16.24 -4.44
C GLU A 76 10.77 -17.25 -3.97
N ASP A 77 11.00 -17.86 -2.81
CA ASP A 77 9.99 -18.73 -2.17
C ASP A 77 8.80 -17.89 -1.68
N LEU A 78 7.66 -18.07 -2.35
CA LEU A 78 6.44 -17.33 -2.06
C LEU A 78 5.90 -17.59 -0.65
N LYS A 79 6.04 -18.80 -0.12
CA LYS A 79 5.60 -19.13 1.25
C LYS A 79 6.46 -18.38 2.27
N LYS A 80 7.77 -18.33 2.04
CA LYS A 80 8.70 -17.58 2.87
C LYS A 80 8.42 -16.08 2.83
N ALA A 81 8.19 -15.53 1.63
CA ALA A 81 7.84 -14.12 1.47
C ALA A 81 6.54 -13.77 2.23
N ALA A 82 5.51 -14.61 2.11
CA ALA A 82 4.25 -14.44 2.84
C ALA A 82 4.45 -14.44 4.36
N GLN A 83 5.26 -15.38 4.88
CA GLN A 83 5.57 -15.45 6.32
C GLN A 83 6.29 -14.19 6.81
N VAL A 84 7.30 -13.73 6.08
CA VAL A 84 8.07 -12.53 6.43
C VAL A 84 7.18 -11.29 6.44
N LEU A 85 6.32 -11.13 5.43
CA LEU A 85 5.40 -10.00 5.33
C LEU A 85 4.35 -10.04 6.43
N ARG A 86 3.68 -11.18 6.67
CA ARG A 86 2.69 -11.35 7.76
C ARG A 86 3.26 -11.03 9.15
N ALA A 87 4.55 -11.30 9.36
CA ALA A 87 5.22 -11.04 10.64
C ALA A 87 5.58 -9.55 10.88
N THR A 88 5.31 -8.64 9.94
CA THR A 88 5.66 -7.22 10.08
C THR A 88 4.80 -6.48 11.09
N ARG A 89 3.47 -6.58 10.96
CA ARG A 89 2.48 -5.91 11.82
C ARG A 89 1.30 -6.85 12.09
N PRO A 90 1.35 -7.66 13.17
CA PRO A 90 0.40 -8.75 13.43
C PRO A 90 -1.07 -8.35 13.56
N THR A 91 -1.37 -7.07 13.74
CA THR A 91 -2.73 -6.53 13.89
C THR A 91 -3.28 -5.89 12.61
N ALA A 92 -2.47 -5.78 11.55
CA ALA A 92 -2.89 -5.13 10.30
C ALA A 92 -3.71 -6.10 9.43
N TYR A 93 -5.03 -6.14 9.62
CA TYR A 93 -5.92 -7.06 8.90
C TYR A 93 -5.77 -6.97 7.37
N ASP A 94 -5.74 -5.76 6.79
CA ASP A 94 -5.55 -5.54 5.35
C ASP A 94 -4.27 -6.18 4.81
N LEU A 95 -3.22 -6.32 5.63
CA LEU A 95 -2.00 -7.02 5.23
C LEU A 95 -2.26 -8.50 4.95
N PHE A 96 -2.97 -9.16 5.87
CA PHE A 96 -3.30 -10.57 5.74
C PHE A 96 -4.24 -10.80 4.57
N ASP A 97 -5.31 -9.99 4.46
CA ASP A 97 -6.26 -10.02 3.34
C ASP A 97 -5.55 -9.87 1.99
N ALA A 98 -4.61 -8.93 1.87
CA ALA A 98 -3.87 -8.71 0.64
C ALA A 98 -2.98 -9.88 0.22
N ILE A 99 -2.32 -10.51 1.21
CA ILE A 99 -1.46 -11.67 0.96
C ILE A 99 -2.32 -12.88 0.58
N ASP A 100 -3.42 -13.12 1.28
CA ASP A 100 -4.37 -14.19 0.98
C ASP A 100 -5.02 -14.01 -0.41
N PHE A 101 -5.39 -12.77 -0.75
CA PHE A 101 -5.88 -12.40 -2.08
C PHE A 101 -4.86 -12.76 -3.16
N PHE A 102 -3.60 -12.40 -2.95
CA PHE A 102 -2.53 -12.70 -3.91
C PHE A 102 -2.34 -14.21 -4.06
N GLU A 103 -2.19 -14.95 -2.95
CA GLU A 103 -2.00 -16.41 -2.96
C GLU A 103 -3.16 -17.13 -3.68
N LYS A 104 -4.40 -16.66 -3.50
CA LYS A 104 -5.59 -17.23 -4.16
C LYS A 104 -5.63 -16.94 -5.67
N LYS A 105 -5.14 -15.77 -6.09
CA LYS A 105 -5.19 -15.32 -7.49
C LYS A 105 -3.98 -15.79 -8.31
N PHE A 106 -2.84 -15.95 -7.67
CA PHE A 106 -1.61 -16.31 -8.33
C PHE A 106 -1.67 -17.74 -8.86
N LYS A 107 -1.28 -17.88 -10.14
CA LYS A 107 -1.08 -19.13 -10.86
C LYS A 107 0.16 -18.93 -11.72
N GLU A 108 0.85 -20.01 -12.11
CA GLU A 108 2.14 -19.95 -12.84
C GLU A 108 2.12 -19.07 -14.11
N ASN A 109 0.96 -18.91 -14.76
CA ASN A 109 0.80 -18.12 -15.99
C ASN A 109 0.12 -16.75 -15.77
N THR A 110 0.01 -16.27 -14.53
CA THR A 110 -0.58 -14.96 -14.23
C THR A 110 0.51 -13.91 -14.03
N ASP A 111 0.31 -12.70 -14.57
CA ASP A 111 1.17 -11.56 -14.27
C ASP A 111 1.04 -11.16 -12.79
N PRO A 112 2.08 -11.34 -11.96
CA PRO A 112 2.01 -11.01 -10.53
C PRO A 112 1.82 -9.51 -10.28
N VAL A 113 2.34 -8.64 -11.16
CA VAL A 113 2.21 -7.18 -11.00
C VAL A 113 0.76 -6.76 -11.22
N ARG A 114 0.09 -7.35 -12.21
CA ARG A 114 -1.33 -7.12 -12.46
C ARG A 114 -2.19 -7.49 -11.25
N ILE A 115 -1.92 -8.62 -10.58
CA ILE A 115 -2.67 -9.01 -9.37
C ILE A 115 -2.52 -7.95 -8.27
N ALA A 116 -1.30 -7.46 -8.05
CA ALA A 116 -1.05 -6.43 -7.04
C ALA A 116 -1.69 -5.08 -7.40
N ASN A 117 -1.64 -4.68 -8.67
CA ASN A 117 -2.33 -3.49 -9.17
C ASN A 117 -3.84 -3.60 -8.97
N ASP A 118 -4.46 -4.74 -9.34
CA ASP A 118 -5.88 -4.99 -9.18
C ASP A 118 -6.31 -4.87 -7.70
N TYR A 119 -5.49 -5.38 -6.77
CA TYR A 119 -5.73 -5.23 -5.33
C TYR A 119 -5.65 -3.76 -4.88
N ALA A 120 -4.57 -3.07 -5.26
CA ALA A 120 -4.34 -1.67 -4.89
C ALA A 120 -5.44 -0.75 -5.43
N ASP A 121 -5.87 -0.97 -6.67
CA ASP A 121 -6.97 -0.25 -7.32
C ASP A 121 -8.30 -0.50 -6.61
N ALA A 122 -8.63 -1.76 -6.34
CA ALA A 122 -9.84 -2.11 -5.62
C ALA A 122 -9.84 -1.53 -4.19
N SER A 123 -8.69 -1.50 -3.52
CA SER A 123 -8.54 -0.91 -2.19
C SER A 123 -8.76 0.61 -2.21
N ALA A 124 -8.13 1.31 -3.16
CA ALA A 124 -8.33 2.75 -3.36
C ALA A 124 -9.79 3.09 -3.67
N GLU A 125 -10.44 2.29 -4.51
CA GLU A 125 -11.86 2.48 -4.86
C GLU A 125 -12.79 2.23 -3.66
N ARG A 126 -12.49 1.25 -2.79
CA ARG A 126 -13.22 1.07 -1.52
C ARG A 126 -13.11 2.31 -0.64
N CYS A 127 -11.90 2.87 -0.48
CA CYS A 127 -11.71 4.11 0.29
C CYS A 127 -12.50 5.29 -0.30
N ARG A 128 -12.51 5.43 -1.63
CA ARG A 128 -13.30 6.45 -2.32
C ARG A 128 -14.80 6.30 -2.01
N LYS A 129 -15.34 5.09 -2.14
CA LYS A 129 -16.76 4.81 -1.85
C LYS A 129 -17.14 5.09 -0.39
N ILE A 130 -16.24 4.81 0.56
CA ILE A 130 -16.46 5.20 1.96
C ILE A 130 -16.63 6.71 2.08
N GLY A 131 -15.81 7.50 1.37
CA GLY A 131 -15.94 8.95 1.30
C GLY A 131 -17.28 9.39 0.69
N GLU A 132 -17.66 8.86 -0.47
CA GLU A 132 -18.91 9.20 -1.17
C GLU A 132 -20.18 8.83 -0.38
N VAL A 133 -20.13 7.76 0.41
CA VAL A 133 -21.23 7.39 1.31
C VAL A 133 -21.21 8.25 2.58
N GLY A 134 -20.03 8.48 3.15
CA GLY A 134 -19.84 9.24 4.37
C GLY A 134 -20.19 10.72 4.23
N GLU A 135 -19.91 11.35 3.08
CA GLU A 135 -20.21 12.77 2.86
C GLU A 135 -21.71 13.06 3.01
N LYS A 136 -22.56 12.11 2.62
CA LYS A 136 -24.03 12.24 2.69
C LYS A 136 -24.56 12.27 4.13
N LEU A 137 -23.74 11.86 5.10
CA LEU A 137 -24.07 11.86 6.52
C LEU A 137 -23.63 13.16 7.21
N ILE A 138 -22.90 14.03 6.51
CA ILE A 138 -22.30 15.25 7.05
C ILE A 138 -23.03 16.44 6.44
N ASN A 139 -23.63 17.28 7.29
CA ASN A 139 -24.28 18.50 6.84
C ASN A 139 -23.25 19.53 6.38
N ASP A 140 -23.63 20.36 5.41
CA ASP A 140 -22.81 21.50 4.99
C ASP A 140 -22.52 22.44 6.18
N GLY A 141 -21.28 22.92 6.27
CA GLY A 141 -20.81 23.75 7.39
C GLY A 141 -20.54 23.01 8.71
N ALA A 142 -20.69 21.69 8.78
CA ALA A 142 -20.36 20.92 9.98
C ALA A 142 -18.87 21.01 10.34
N ARG A 143 -18.57 21.05 11.65
CA ARG A 143 -17.20 20.96 12.18
C ARG A 143 -16.90 19.52 12.56
N ILE A 144 -15.91 18.93 11.90
CA ILE A 144 -15.52 17.52 12.09
C ILE A 144 -14.24 17.45 12.90
N LEU A 145 -14.24 16.65 13.96
CA LEU A 145 -13.04 16.23 14.66
C LEU A 145 -12.68 14.81 14.19
N THR A 146 -11.41 14.59 13.85
CA THR A 146 -10.85 13.27 13.56
C THR A 146 -9.56 13.07 14.36
N HIS A 147 -9.14 11.82 14.49
CA HIS A 147 -7.88 11.44 15.16
C HIS A 147 -7.16 10.40 14.31
N CYS A 148 -5.83 10.51 14.22
CA CYS A 148 -4.94 9.78 13.29
C CYS A 148 -4.95 10.31 11.84
N ASN A 149 -4.22 9.61 10.97
CA ASN A 149 -4.04 9.86 9.53
C ASN A 149 -3.74 8.54 8.81
#